data_AF-F2TEV1-F1
#
_entry.id   AF-F2TEV1-F1
#
_cell.length_a   1.000
_cell.length_b   1.000
_cell.length_c   1.000
_cell.angle_alpha   90.00
_cell.angle_beta   90.00
_cell.angle_gamma   90.00
#
_symmetry.space_group_name_H-M   'P 1'
#
loop_
_entity.id
_entity.type
_entity.pdbx_description
1 polymer ?
#
loop_
_entity_poly.entity_id
_entity_poly.type
_entity_poly.pdbx_seq_one_letter_code
_entity_poly.pdbx_strand_id
1 'polypeptide(L)'
;MCGIFFSLSAREYVPPDEETTQLLQNRGPDSFKRHTIHLHRPKEAGQDFEDVPTSLYLTYISTVLALRGDHLQVQPLVDSASRSVLCWNGEAWKIHNNPVQGNDAQFVFQLLLKAIQPSKYPDGLLPSQTAESQCLIKVTHTVGAISGPFSFVFYDGYHQRIFYGRDRLGRRALLSGWDSSGSFKIASICDGTSSKHFEEVEADGIHMIDLAALFQTTGCNETPSDALHSIFTIKTLNWRNEITPDSEGDFIVYHLPHMNKSVFINGIPPLLQTNSPSIEKLELKLRESLKLRLSNIPKPPLYSSHYRSKVAVLFSGGLDCTILARLAHDILPIDEPIDLLNVAFENPRVAAAAASLSSNPTTAPLSIYEACPDRITGRSSHMELQNICPDRIWRFVAINIPYAETLNHREKIRRLMRPHNTEMDLSIACALYFASRGIGEITSDTDEHASILYTTTARVLLSGLGADEVFAGYTRHATAFNRRGFQGLVDEIALDVGRLGKRNLGRDDRVICHWGREARYPYLDEDFLAWALACPVWEKCGFGALPLSLASVPSNMEELGGAEQSLEPGKRSLRLLAWKLGMENVAREKKRAIQFGSRTAKMESGRSKGTQILA
;
A
#
# COMPACT_ATOMS: atom_id res chain seq x y z
N MET A 1 -5.22 -11.20 1.83
CA MET A 1 -4.92 -10.18 2.89
C MET A 1 -5.25 -10.69 4.31
N CYS A 2 -4.49 -10.28 5.34
CA CYS A 2 -4.61 -10.75 6.72
C CYS A 2 -4.27 -9.67 7.78
N GLY A 3 -4.77 -9.76 9.00
CA GLY A 3 -4.20 -9.07 10.16
C GLY A 3 -3.26 -10.02 10.91
N ILE A 4 -2.01 -9.60 11.14
CA ILE A 4 -1.00 -10.40 11.86
C ILE A 4 -0.84 -9.87 13.28
N PHE A 5 -0.75 -10.78 14.25
CA PHE A 5 -0.16 -10.51 15.55
C PHE A 5 0.74 -11.66 15.98
N PHE A 6 1.90 -11.32 16.50
CA PHE A 6 2.87 -12.23 17.07
C PHE A 6 3.42 -11.66 18.38
N SER A 7 3.63 -12.51 19.37
CA SER A 7 4.37 -12.17 20.58
C SER A 7 5.40 -13.24 20.92
N LEU A 8 6.58 -12.80 21.36
CA LEU A 8 7.59 -13.59 22.05
C LEU A 8 7.69 -13.14 23.50
N SER A 9 7.50 -14.07 24.44
CA SER A 9 7.64 -13.82 25.87
C SER A 9 8.43 -14.92 26.56
N ALA A 10 9.15 -14.55 27.62
CA ALA A 10 9.87 -15.48 28.48
C ALA A 10 9.00 -16.04 29.63
N ARG A 11 7.80 -15.49 29.83
CA ARG A 11 6.98 -15.75 31.03
C ARG A 11 5.72 -16.55 30.73
N GLU A 12 4.93 -16.07 29.77
CA GLU A 12 3.62 -16.63 29.46
C GLU A 12 3.20 -16.34 28.02
N TYR A 13 2.12 -16.97 27.56
CA TYR A 13 1.50 -16.60 26.28
C TYR A 13 0.86 -15.23 26.38
N VAL A 14 1.37 -14.27 25.60
CA VAL A 14 0.84 -12.90 25.57
C VAL A 14 -0.14 -12.74 24.40
N PRO A 15 -1.46 -12.61 24.65
CA PRO A 15 -2.40 -12.22 23.60
C PRO A 15 -2.33 -10.69 23.33
N PRO A 16 -2.87 -10.23 22.20
CA PRO A 16 -3.19 -8.83 22.02
C PRO A 16 -4.29 -8.42 23.02
N ASP A 17 -4.33 -7.13 23.36
CA ASP A 17 -5.45 -6.56 24.08
C ASP A 17 -6.75 -6.60 23.26
N GLU A 18 -7.87 -6.24 23.89
CA GLU A 18 -9.19 -6.28 23.28
C GLU A 18 -9.33 -5.31 22.09
N GLU A 19 -8.73 -4.12 22.18
CA GLU A 19 -8.78 -3.12 21.10
C GLU A 19 -7.98 -3.62 19.88
N THR A 20 -6.75 -4.06 20.08
CA THR A 20 -5.91 -4.66 19.05
C THR A 20 -6.60 -5.87 18.42
N THR A 21 -7.24 -6.72 19.22
CA THR A 21 -8.02 -7.87 18.74
C THR A 21 -9.14 -7.42 17.79
N GLN A 22 -9.94 -6.43 18.20
CA GLN A 22 -11.02 -5.90 17.37
C GLN A 22 -10.49 -5.25 16.09
N LEU A 23 -9.39 -4.50 16.17
CA LEU A 23 -8.76 -3.88 15.01
C LEU A 23 -8.24 -4.92 14.01
N LEU A 24 -7.66 -6.02 14.49
CA LEU A 24 -7.26 -7.14 13.63
C LEU A 24 -8.47 -7.80 12.98
N GLN A 25 -9.55 -8.05 13.71
CA GLN A 25 -10.78 -8.64 13.15
C GLN A 25 -11.42 -7.74 12.10
N ASN A 26 -11.38 -6.42 12.31
CA ASN A 26 -11.86 -5.45 11.32
C ASN A 26 -11.07 -5.54 10.00
N ARG A 27 -9.75 -5.82 10.08
CA ARG A 27 -8.90 -6.05 8.90
C ARG A 27 -9.19 -7.36 8.19
N GLY A 28 -9.45 -8.42 8.94
CA GLY A 28 -9.69 -9.77 8.44
C GLY A 28 -10.96 -10.39 9.02
N PRO A 29 -12.15 -9.96 8.58
CA PRO A 29 -13.40 -10.35 9.21
C PRO A 29 -13.85 -11.79 8.89
N ASP A 30 -13.24 -12.46 7.91
CA ASP A 30 -13.72 -13.77 7.44
C ASP A 30 -13.21 -14.94 8.30
N SER A 31 -12.12 -14.76 9.05
CA SER A 31 -11.61 -15.76 10.00
C SER A 31 -10.74 -15.11 11.06
N PHE A 32 -10.73 -15.67 12.27
CA PHE A 32 -9.80 -15.36 13.35
C PHE A 32 -9.30 -16.68 13.94
N LYS A 33 -7.98 -16.89 13.99
CA LYS A 33 -7.39 -18.03 14.71
C LYS A 33 -6.15 -17.62 15.50
N ARG A 34 -5.92 -18.38 16.57
CA ARG A 34 -4.76 -18.32 17.43
C ARG A 34 -4.01 -19.66 17.38
N HIS A 35 -2.69 -19.60 17.33
CA HIS A 35 -1.79 -20.73 17.51
C HIS A 35 -0.71 -20.35 18.52
N THR A 36 -0.21 -21.32 19.27
CA THR A 36 0.76 -21.09 20.34
C THR A 36 1.83 -22.18 20.34
N ILE A 37 3.08 -21.79 20.55
CA ILE A 37 4.21 -22.71 20.67
C ILE A 37 4.93 -22.45 22.00
N HIS A 38 5.11 -23.50 22.78
CA HIS A 38 6.03 -23.52 23.93
C HIS A 38 7.37 -24.09 23.47
N LEU A 39 8.45 -23.35 23.69
CA LEU A 39 9.81 -23.84 23.53
C LEU A 39 10.46 -23.96 24.91
N HIS A 40 11.05 -25.12 25.18
CA HIS A 40 11.80 -25.37 26.41
C HIS A 40 13.29 -25.45 26.10
N ARG A 41 14.11 -24.91 26.99
CA ARG A 41 15.55 -25.14 26.96
C ARG A 41 15.83 -26.64 27.22
N PRO A 42 16.67 -27.30 26.43
CA PRO A 42 17.17 -28.63 26.79
C PRO A 42 17.89 -28.55 28.13
N LYS A 43 17.48 -29.36 29.12
CA LYS A 43 18.23 -29.48 30.38
C LYS A 43 19.56 -30.16 30.09
N GLU A 44 20.65 -29.42 30.00
CA GLU A 44 21.98 -30.00 30.16
C GLU A 44 22.16 -30.39 31.64
N ALA A 45 22.63 -31.62 31.88
CA ALA A 45 22.81 -32.15 33.22
C ALA A 45 23.89 -31.35 33.96
N GLY A 46 23.50 -30.44 34.85
CA GLY A 46 24.36 -29.93 35.92
C GLY A 46 24.68 -28.43 35.98
N GLN A 47 23.98 -27.55 35.26
CA GLN A 47 24.17 -26.10 35.41
C GLN A 47 22.84 -25.35 35.59
N ASP A 48 22.48 -25.11 36.85
CA ASP A 48 21.41 -24.17 37.23
C ASP A 48 21.95 -22.74 37.09
N PHE A 49 21.72 -22.11 35.93
CA PHE A 49 21.90 -20.67 35.78
C PHE A 49 20.55 -19.98 36.07
N GLU A 50 20.46 -19.25 37.18
CA GLU A 50 19.21 -18.63 37.67
C GLU A 50 18.69 -17.47 36.79
N ASP A 51 19.50 -16.94 35.86
CA ASP A 51 19.25 -15.62 35.22
C ASP A 51 18.84 -15.64 33.74
N VAL A 52 18.57 -16.81 33.12
CA VAL A 52 18.19 -16.91 31.69
C VAL A 52 16.82 -17.57 31.53
N PRO A 53 15.94 -17.10 30.61
CA PRO A 53 14.65 -17.73 30.35
C PRO A 53 14.76 -19.22 30.06
N THR A 54 14.20 -20.07 30.92
CA THR A 54 14.16 -21.53 30.74
C THR A 54 13.12 -21.97 29.72
N SER A 55 12.23 -21.07 29.32
CA SER A 55 11.15 -21.31 28.37
C SER A 55 10.79 -20.05 27.58
N LEU A 56 10.37 -20.23 26.34
CA LEU A 56 9.84 -19.18 25.48
C LEU A 56 8.42 -19.52 25.03
N TYR A 57 7.56 -18.52 25.03
CA TYR A 57 6.16 -18.59 24.69
C TYR A 57 5.92 -17.77 23.43
N LEU A 58 5.54 -18.45 22.35
CA LEU A 58 5.22 -17.84 21.07
C LEU A 58 3.70 -17.85 20.89
N THR A 59 3.12 -16.68 20.69
CA THR A 59 1.69 -16.53 20.36
C THR A 59 1.56 -16.00 18.95
N TYR A 60 0.76 -16.66 18.12
CA TYR A 60 0.45 -16.27 16.75
C TYR A 60 -1.04 -16.06 16.61
N ILE A 61 -1.45 -14.95 16.00
CA ILE A 61 -2.82 -14.68 15.63
C ILE A 61 -2.85 -14.20 14.19
N SER A 62 -3.81 -14.71 13.44
CA SER A 62 -4.10 -14.25 12.09
C SER A 62 -5.60 -14.06 11.90
N THR A 63 -5.96 -12.95 11.27
CA THR A 63 -7.32 -12.64 10.84
C THR A 63 -7.37 -12.57 9.33
N VAL A 64 -8.35 -13.15 8.65
CA VAL A 64 -8.31 -13.30 7.18
C VAL A 64 -9.37 -12.47 6.49
N LEU A 65 -8.97 -11.74 5.45
CA LEU A 65 -9.87 -11.21 4.43
C LEU A 65 -9.62 -12.02 3.14
N ALA A 66 -10.58 -12.87 2.78
CA ALA A 66 -10.44 -13.84 1.70
C ALA A 66 -10.59 -13.17 0.33
N LEU A 67 -9.46 -12.98 -0.35
CA LEU A 67 -9.37 -12.31 -1.66
C LEU A 67 -8.63 -13.12 -2.74
N ARG A 68 -8.10 -14.29 -2.37
CA ARG A 68 -7.31 -15.19 -3.23
C ARG A 68 -7.63 -16.64 -2.94
N GLY A 69 -7.58 -17.45 -4.00
CA GLY A 69 -7.97 -18.86 -3.95
C GLY A 69 -9.47 -19.04 -4.18
N ASP A 70 -9.86 -20.30 -4.26
CA ASP A 70 -11.23 -20.79 -4.43
C ASP A 70 -11.97 -21.02 -3.10
N HIS A 71 -11.26 -20.90 -1.97
CA HIS A 71 -11.79 -21.09 -0.63
C HIS A 71 -11.13 -20.15 0.39
N LEU A 72 -11.74 -20.04 1.57
CA LEU A 72 -11.17 -19.34 2.71
C LEU A 72 -9.97 -20.12 3.25
N GLN A 73 -8.76 -19.62 2.97
CA GLN A 73 -7.54 -20.15 3.58
C GLN A 73 -7.35 -19.58 4.98
N VAL A 74 -7.69 -20.38 5.99
CA VAL A 74 -7.48 -20.03 7.41
C VAL A 74 -5.99 -19.97 7.73
N GLN A 75 -5.61 -18.99 8.56
CA GLN A 75 -4.26 -18.74 9.04
C GLN A 75 -4.29 -18.54 10.57
N PRO A 76 -3.20 -18.73 11.34
CA PRO A 76 -1.84 -19.06 10.89
C PRO A 76 -1.75 -20.42 10.20
N LEU A 77 -0.92 -20.52 9.16
CA LEU A 77 -0.61 -21.81 8.54
C LEU A 77 0.40 -22.54 9.42
N VAL A 78 0.16 -23.81 9.72
CA VAL A 78 1.01 -24.62 10.60
C VAL A 78 1.35 -25.92 9.91
N ASP A 79 2.64 -26.24 9.85
CA ASP A 79 3.12 -27.52 9.36
C ASP A 79 3.33 -28.46 10.55
N SER A 80 2.69 -29.62 10.54
CA SER A 80 2.76 -30.57 11.66
C SER A 80 4.12 -31.25 11.78
N ALA A 81 4.86 -31.41 10.67
CA ALA A 81 6.12 -32.14 10.64
C ALA A 81 7.27 -31.32 11.24
N SER A 82 7.38 -30.05 10.84
CA SER A 82 8.41 -29.13 11.31
C SER A 82 7.96 -28.28 12.50
N ARG A 83 6.65 -28.21 12.77
CA ARG A 83 6.02 -27.21 13.68
C ARG A 83 6.21 -25.77 13.22
N SER A 84 6.60 -25.56 11.96
CA SER A 84 6.75 -24.22 11.39
C SER A 84 5.40 -23.52 11.24
N VAL A 85 5.39 -22.19 11.39
CA VAL A 85 4.18 -21.37 11.39
C VAL A 85 4.34 -20.19 10.46
N LEU A 86 3.35 -19.90 9.61
CA LEU A 86 3.30 -18.68 8.80
C LEU A 86 2.05 -17.86 9.09
N CYS A 87 2.26 -16.59 9.43
CA CYS A 87 1.25 -15.54 9.38
C CYS A 87 1.54 -14.66 8.15
N TRP A 88 0.68 -14.68 7.14
CA TRP A 88 0.87 -14.00 5.86
C TRP A 88 -0.22 -12.94 5.62
N ASN A 89 0.21 -11.69 5.47
CA ASN A 89 -0.62 -10.59 5.04
C ASN A 89 -0.09 -10.04 3.71
N GLY A 90 -0.64 -10.52 2.60
CA GLY A 90 -0.21 -10.04 1.30
C GLY A 90 -0.99 -10.63 0.16
N GLU A 91 -0.51 -10.32 -1.03
CA GLU A 91 -0.95 -10.86 -2.32
C GLU A 91 0.31 -11.16 -3.14
N ALA A 92 0.75 -12.42 -3.20
CA ALA A 92 1.82 -12.80 -4.12
C ALA A 92 1.23 -12.95 -5.53
N TRP A 93 1.37 -11.91 -6.36
CA TRP A 93 0.88 -11.91 -7.75
C TRP A 93 1.69 -12.87 -8.63
N LYS A 94 3.02 -12.84 -8.46
CA LYS A 94 3.94 -13.74 -9.16
C LYS A 94 4.96 -14.30 -8.18
N ILE A 95 5.45 -15.50 -8.47
CA ILE A 95 6.64 -16.08 -7.84
C ILE A 95 7.55 -16.60 -8.93
N HIS A 96 8.83 -16.23 -8.90
CA HIS A 96 9.79 -16.48 -10.00
C HIS A 96 9.26 -15.99 -11.36
N ASN A 97 8.65 -14.80 -11.38
CA ASN A 97 7.99 -14.19 -12.54
C ASN A 97 6.79 -14.96 -13.13
N ASN A 98 6.34 -16.04 -12.49
CA ASN A 98 5.15 -16.78 -12.91
C ASN A 98 3.92 -16.37 -12.09
N PRO A 99 2.77 -16.06 -12.72
CA PRO A 99 1.55 -15.74 -12.01
C PRO A 99 1.12 -16.87 -11.06
N VAL A 100 0.83 -16.53 -9.81
CA VAL A 100 0.38 -17.51 -8.81
C VAL A 100 -1.07 -17.91 -9.07
N GLN A 101 -1.32 -19.22 -9.14
CA GLN A 101 -2.65 -19.82 -9.23
C GLN A 101 -3.11 -20.32 -7.85
N GLY A 102 -4.40 -20.25 -7.57
CA GLY A 102 -4.95 -20.66 -6.27
C GLY A 102 -4.64 -19.69 -5.13
N ASN A 103 -4.45 -20.22 -3.93
CA ASN A 103 -4.16 -19.43 -2.74
C ASN A 103 -2.65 -19.17 -2.60
N ASP A 104 -2.28 -17.89 -2.56
CA ASP A 104 -0.90 -17.45 -2.51
C ASP A 104 -0.22 -17.71 -1.16
N ALA A 105 -0.93 -17.56 -0.04
CA ALA A 105 -0.39 -17.81 1.29
C ALA A 105 0.08 -19.27 1.44
N GLN A 106 -0.71 -20.22 0.95
CA GLN A 106 -0.36 -21.64 0.97
C GLN A 106 0.89 -21.91 0.11
N PHE A 107 0.96 -21.33 -1.09
CA PHE A 107 2.09 -21.55 -1.99
C PHE A 107 3.39 -20.94 -1.42
N VAL A 108 3.33 -19.73 -0.86
CA VAL A 108 4.47 -19.12 -0.15
C VAL A 108 4.91 -19.99 1.02
N PHE A 109 3.97 -20.50 1.84
CA PHE A 109 4.31 -21.38 2.96
C PHE A 109 5.04 -22.64 2.50
N GLN A 110 4.55 -23.29 1.44
CA GLN A 110 5.20 -24.48 0.88
C GLN A 110 6.63 -24.20 0.40
N LEU A 111 6.89 -23.04 -0.21
CA LEU A 111 8.23 -22.67 -0.65
C LEU A 111 9.15 -22.41 0.55
N LEU A 112 8.67 -21.72 1.58
CA LEU A 112 9.43 -21.49 2.81
C LEU A 112 9.75 -22.82 3.51
N LEU A 113 8.78 -23.73 3.63
CA LEU A 113 8.99 -25.07 4.19
C LEU A 113 10.06 -25.84 3.43
N LYS A 114 10.06 -25.78 2.09
CA LYS A 114 11.12 -26.39 1.26
C LYS A 114 12.48 -25.73 1.48
N ALA A 115 12.52 -24.42 1.66
CA ALA A 115 13.75 -23.67 1.88
C ALA A 115 14.45 -24.06 3.18
N ILE A 116 13.68 -24.34 4.24
CA ILE A 116 14.19 -24.69 5.58
C ILE A 116 14.39 -26.19 5.81
N GLN A 117 14.13 -27.05 4.82
CA GLN A 117 14.31 -28.49 4.99
C GLN A 117 15.78 -28.81 5.30
N PRO A 118 16.07 -29.60 6.36
CA PRO A 118 17.42 -30.03 6.66
C PRO A 118 18.02 -30.83 5.51
N SER A 119 19.25 -30.50 5.12
CA SER A 119 20.02 -31.28 4.14
C SER A 119 20.21 -32.70 4.66
N LYS A 120 19.85 -33.72 3.86
CA LYS A 120 20.17 -35.12 4.19
C LYS A 120 21.68 -35.35 4.02
N TYR A 121 22.45 -35.18 5.08
CA TYR A 121 23.84 -35.64 5.11
C TYR A 121 23.88 -37.12 5.48
N PRO A 122 24.66 -37.95 4.78
CA PRO A 122 25.07 -39.25 5.31
C PRO A 122 25.96 -38.99 6.54
N ASP A 123 25.59 -39.59 7.67
CA ASP A 123 26.34 -39.68 8.93
C ASP A 123 26.67 -38.38 9.70
N GLY A 124 25.84 -38.08 10.71
CA GLY A 124 26.28 -37.78 12.08
C GLY A 124 27.10 -36.51 12.38
N LEU A 125 27.45 -35.68 11.39
CA LEU A 125 28.18 -34.43 11.61
C LEU A 125 27.21 -33.28 11.89
N LEU A 126 27.57 -32.44 12.89
CA LEU A 126 26.91 -31.16 13.18
C LEU A 126 26.74 -30.33 11.89
N PRO A 127 25.67 -29.54 11.73
CA PRO A 127 25.54 -28.65 10.58
C PRO A 127 26.79 -27.77 10.51
N SER A 128 27.56 -27.86 9.43
CA SER A 128 28.65 -26.91 9.22
C SER A 128 28.07 -25.51 9.05
N GLN A 129 28.82 -24.45 9.36
CA GLN A 129 28.42 -23.06 9.08
C GLN A 129 27.95 -22.88 7.61
N THR A 130 28.49 -23.69 6.71
CA THR A 130 28.09 -23.77 5.29
C THR A 130 26.63 -24.21 5.10
N ALA A 131 26.10 -25.14 5.90
CA ALA A 131 24.72 -25.61 5.81
C ALA A 131 23.71 -24.58 6.31
N GLU A 132 24.05 -23.82 7.37
CA GLU A 132 23.21 -22.73 7.87
C GLU A 132 23.11 -21.58 6.87
N SER A 133 24.24 -21.15 6.30
CA SER A 133 24.27 -20.15 5.24
C SER A 133 23.45 -20.59 4.03
N GLN A 134 23.50 -21.87 3.64
CA GLN A 134 22.67 -22.40 2.55
C GLN A 134 21.17 -22.32 2.83
N CYS A 135 20.72 -22.59 4.07
CA CYS A 135 19.31 -22.44 4.44
C CYS A 135 18.86 -20.98 4.33
N LEU A 136 19.66 -20.04 4.86
CA LEU A 136 19.36 -18.61 4.79
C LEU A 136 19.28 -18.12 3.34
N ILE A 137 20.21 -18.55 2.48
CA ILE A 137 20.20 -18.24 1.04
C ILE A 137 18.91 -18.75 0.37
N LYS A 138 18.43 -19.96 0.70
CA LYS A 138 17.17 -20.47 0.14
C LYS A 138 15.97 -19.65 0.60
N VAL A 139 15.93 -19.23 1.86
CA VAL A 139 14.87 -18.37 2.40
C VAL A 139 14.91 -17.00 1.73
N THR A 140 16.08 -16.37 1.63
CA THR A 140 16.21 -15.06 0.96
C THR A 140 15.83 -15.15 -0.52
N HIS A 141 16.26 -16.19 -1.24
CA HIS A 141 15.86 -16.42 -2.62
C HIS A 141 14.35 -16.62 -2.76
N THR A 142 13.72 -17.37 -1.84
CA THR A 142 12.26 -17.57 -1.82
C THR A 142 11.52 -16.26 -1.63
N VAL A 143 11.95 -15.41 -0.69
CA VAL A 143 11.33 -14.11 -0.46
C VAL A 143 11.57 -13.14 -1.63
N GLY A 144 12.79 -13.11 -2.18
CA GLY A 144 13.16 -12.27 -3.32
C GLY A 144 12.41 -12.61 -4.62
N ALA A 145 11.96 -13.86 -4.74
CA ALA A 145 11.19 -14.32 -5.89
C ALA A 145 9.73 -13.82 -5.91
N ILE A 146 9.21 -13.31 -4.80
CA ILE A 146 7.82 -12.87 -4.67
C ILE A 146 7.64 -11.49 -5.30
N SER A 147 6.71 -11.37 -6.26
CA SER A 147 6.21 -10.08 -6.73
C SER A 147 4.81 -9.84 -6.18
N GLY A 148 4.63 -8.74 -5.49
CA GLY A 148 3.38 -8.31 -4.89
C GLY A 148 3.54 -7.75 -3.47
N PRO A 149 2.50 -7.09 -2.95
CA PRO A 149 2.53 -6.47 -1.62
C PRO A 149 2.44 -7.53 -0.53
N PHE A 150 3.33 -7.51 0.46
CA PHE A 150 3.26 -8.45 1.59
C PHE A 150 3.90 -7.94 2.88
N SER A 151 3.43 -8.48 3.99
CA SER A 151 4.12 -8.56 5.27
C SER A 151 3.88 -9.94 5.88
N PHE A 152 4.84 -10.45 6.65
CA PHE A 152 4.71 -11.78 7.23
C PHE A 152 5.47 -11.94 8.55
N VAL A 153 5.10 -12.99 9.29
CA VAL A 153 5.87 -13.60 10.37
C VAL A 153 5.93 -15.10 10.10
N PHE A 154 7.13 -15.65 9.97
CA PHE A 154 7.40 -17.05 9.70
C PHE A 154 8.30 -17.62 10.79
N TYR A 155 7.86 -18.68 11.46
CA TYR A 155 8.67 -19.45 12.39
C TYR A 155 9.13 -20.74 11.72
N ASP A 156 10.44 -20.91 11.65
CA ASP A 156 11.12 -22.13 11.26
C ASP A 156 11.30 -23.01 12.50
N GLY A 157 10.56 -24.11 12.57
CA GLY A 157 10.62 -25.03 13.70
C GLY A 157 11.81 -26.00 13.69
N TYR A 158 12.51 -26.17 12.56
CA TYR A 158 13.73 -26.99 12.50
C TYR A 158 14.91 -26.26 13.15
N HIS A 159 15.09 -24.99 12.81
CA HIS A 159 16.23 -24.18 13.27
C HIS A 159 15.86 -23.23 14.42
N GLN A 160 14.58 -23.20 14.83
CA GLN A 160 14.05 -22.30 15.85
C GLN A 160 14.31 -20.81 15.54
N ARG A 161 14.03 -20.40 14.31
CA ARG A 161 14.24 -19.02 13.83
C ARG A 161 12.91 -18.35 13.51
N ILE A 162 12.80 -17.06 13.82
CA ILE A 162 11.66 -16.24 13.40
C ILE A 162 12.13 -15.28 12.33
N PHE A 163 11.46 -15.28 11.19
CA PHE A 163 11.62 -14.32 10.11
C PHE A 163 10.40 -13.41 10.05
N TYR A 164 10.59 -12.10 9.96
CA TYR A 164 9.51 -11.16 9.78
C TYR A 164 9.95 -9.96 8.95
N GLY A 165 9.01 -9.36 8.23
CA GLY A 165 9.32 -8.19 7.42
C GLY A 165 8.24 -7.92 6.40
N ARG A 166 8.59 -7.06 5.44
CA ARG A 166 7.67 -6.49 4.45
C ARG A 166 8.28 -6.54 3.07
N ASP A 167 7.44 -6.39 2.06
CA ASP A 167 7.90 -6.18 0.69
C ASP A 167 8.74 -4.90 0.57
N ARG A 168 9.62 -4.83 -0.44
CA ARG A 168 10.57 -3.74 -0.64
C ARG A 168 9.94 -2.33 -0.68
N LEU A 169 8.70 -2.24 -1.14
CA LEU A 169 7.97 -0.97 -1.23
C LEU A 169 7.17 -0.66 0.04
N GLY A 170 7.13 -1.56 1.02
CA GLY A 170 6.41 -1.39 2.28
C GLY A 170 4.89 -1.25 2.08
N ARG A 171 4.29 -1.99 1.14
CA ARG A 171 2.88 -1.82 0.78
C ARG A 171 1.91 -2.34 1.83
N ARG A 172 2.29 -3.37 2.60
CA ARG A 172 1.50 -3.89 3.74
C ARG A 172 2.08 -3.44 5.06
N ALA A 173 1.22 -3.06 6.00
CA ALA A 173 1.65 -2.63 7.32
C ALA A 173 2.24 -3.78 8.14
N LEU A 174 3.29 -3.47 8.89
CA LEU A 174 3.84 -4.29 9.95
C LEU A 174 4.57 -3.39 10.94
N LEU A 175 4.29 -3.58 12.22
CA LEU A 175 4.87 -2.84 13.33
C LEU A 175 5.58 -3.84 14.24
N SER A 176 6.63 -3.40 14.92
CA SER A 176 7.31 -4.17 15.95
C SER A 176 7.67 -3.32 17.15
N GLY A 177 7.76 -3.94 18.32
CA GLY A 177 8.38 -3.33 19.47
C GLY A 177 8.07 -4.10 20.75
N TRP A 178 8.21 -3.44 21.88
CA TRP A 178 8.27 -4.07 23.19
C TRP A 178 7.23 -3.50 24.12
N ASP A 179 6.52 -4.37 24.83
CA ASP A 179 5.60 -3.92 25.87
C ASP A 179 6.30 -3.65 27.21
N SER A 180 5.55 -3.09 28.16
CA SER A 180 6.05 -2.78 29.50
C SER A 180 6.46 -4.02 30.32
N SER A 181 6.11 -5.23 29.89
CA SER A 181 6.49 -6.49 30.52
C SER A 181 7.80 -7.06 29.96
N GLY A 182 8.35 -6.45 28.91
CA GLY A 182 9.54 -6.91 28.18
C GLY A 182 9.24 -8.01 27.15
N SER A 183 7.98 -8.15 26.72
CA SER A 183 7.61 -9.08 25.64
C SER A 183 7.73 -8.38 24.28
N PHE A 184 8.39 -9.04 23.32
CA PHE A 184 8.53 -8.53 21.96
C PHE A 184 7.27 -8.85 21.15
N LYS A 185 6.74 -7.86 20.44
CA LYS A 185 5.50 -7.96 19.67
C LYS A 185 5.73 -7.53 18.22
N ILE A 186 5.05 -8.22 17.31
CA ILE A 186 4.91 -7.83 15.91
C ILE A 186 3.41 -7.79 15.59
N ALA A 187 2.92 -6.72 14.98
CA ALA A 187 1.51 -6.62 14.63
C ALA A 187 1.29 -5.80 13.35
N SER A 188 0.25 -6.11 12.57
CA SER A 188 -0.16 -5.27 11.44
C SER A 188 -0.70 -3.90 11.89
N ILE A 189 -1.17 -3.82 13.13
CA ILE A 189 -1.72 -2.64 13.76
C ILE A 189 -1.52 -2.75 15.28
N CYS A 190 -1.26 -1.63 15.95
CA CYS A 190 -1.15 -1.59 17.41
C CYS A 190 -2.32 -0.80 18.02
N ASP A 191 -2.57 -1.05 19.30
CA ASP A 191 -3.41 -0.19 20.11
C ASP A 191 -2.67 1.14 20.36
N GLY A 192 -3.38 2.25 20.14
CA GLY A 192 -2.78 3.58 20.28
C GLY A 192 -2.58 4.03 21.74
N THR A 193 -2.76 3.15 22.72
CA THR A 193 -2.78 3.50 24.15
C THR A 193 -1.38 3.79 24.71
N SER A 194 -0.32 3.21 24.11
CA SER A 194 1.06 3.57 24.40
C SER A 194 1.91 3.64 23.12
N SER A 195 2.11 4.87 22.63
CA SER A 195 2.93 5.15 21.44
C SER A 195 4.42 4.87 21.62
N LYS A 196 4.86 4.36 22.79
CA LYS A 196 6.26 4.05 23.08
C LYS A 196 6.66 2.62 22.71
N HIS A 197 5.69 1.76 22.36
CA HIS A 197 5.91 0.32 22.26
C HIS A 197 5.96 -0.23 20.83
N PHE A 198 5.62 0.55 19.82
CA PHE A 198 5.64 0.08 18.43
C PHE A 198 6.25 1.10 17.47
N GLU A 199 7.11 0.59 16.61
CA GLU A 199 7.71 1.30 15.49
C GLU A 199 7.34 0.59 14.18
N GLU A 200 7.42 1.32 13.07
CA GLU A 200 7.18 0.73 11.76
C GLU A 200 8.34 -0.22 11.43
N VAL A 201 8.02 -1.47 11.05
CA VAL A 201 9.05 -2.38 10.52
C VAL A 201 9.54 -1.81 9.20
N GLU A 202 10.85 -1.61 9.11
CA GLU A 202 11.50 -1.02 7.96
C GLU A 202 11.39 -1.91 6.72
N ALA A 203 11.30 -1.29 5.54
CA ALA A 203 11.26 -1.98 4.25
C ALA A 203 12.68 -2.14 3.65
N ASP A 204 13.69 -2.29 4.50
CA ASP A 204 15.11 -2.41 4.18
C ASP A 204 15.58 -3.87 4.09
N GLY A 205 14.84 -4.81 4.67
CA GLY A 205 15.09 -6.23 4.55
C GLY A 205 14.02 -7.10 5.20
N ILE A 206 14.39 -8.36 5.44
CA ILE A 206 13.68 -9.27 6.34
C ILE A 206 14.52 -9.43 7.60
N HIS A 207 13.88 -9.33 8.75
CA HIS A 207 14.49 -9.44 10.05
C HIS A 207 14.40 -10.88 10.55
N MET A 208 15.46 -11.33 11.20
CA MET A 208 15.60 -12.69 11.72
C MET A 208 15.97 -12.65 13.19
N ILE A 209 15.28 -13.46 13.99
CA ILE A 209 15.59 -13.73 15.39
C ILE A 209 15.97 -15.20 15.50
N ASP A 210 17.16 -15.49 16.02
CA ASP A 210 17.61 -16.85 16.28
C ASP A 210 17.31 -17.21 17.75
N LEU A 211 16.28 -18.03 17.97
CA LEU A 211 15.86 -18.39 19.33
C LEU A 211 16.79 -19.43 19.97
N ALA A 212 17.49 -20.24 19.15
CA ALA A 212 18.44 -21.21 19.66
C ALA A 212 19.65 -20.52 20.29
N ALA A 213 20.12 -19.41 19.69
CA ALA A 213 21.17 -18.58 20.23
C ALA A 213 20.80 -17.91 21.58
N LEU A 214 19.51 -17.58 21.79
CA LEU A 214 19.03 -17.02 23.07
C LEU A 214 19.18 -18.01 24.22
N PHE A 215 19.04 -19.32 23.96
CA PHE A 215 19.25 -20.35 24.99
C PHE A 215 20.73 -20.61 25.30
N GLN A 216 21.64 -20.12 24.47
CA GLN A 216 23.09 -20.33 24.62
C GLN A 216 23.79 -19.12 25.29
N THR A 217 23.13 -17.97 25.38
CA THR A 217 23.71 -16.76 25.96
C THR A 217 23.73 -16.85 27.48
N THR A 218 24.92 -16.86 28.09
CA THR A 218 25.11 -16.89 29.55
C THR A 218 25.38 -15.48 30.08
N GLY A 219 24.57 -15.02 31.02
CA GLY A 219 24.83 -13.83 31.84
C GLY A 219 23.86 -12.67 31.56
N CYS A 220 22.91 -12.47 32.48
CA CYS A 220 22.16 -11.23 32.61
C CYS A 220 21.97 -10.95 34.10
N ASN A 221 22.69 -9.98 34.65
CA ASN A 221 22.50 -9.54 36.04
C ASN A 221 21.28 -8.61 36.20
N GLU A 222 20.27 -8.75 35.33
CA GLU A 222 19.11 -7.84 35.23
C GLU A 222 17.80 -8.58 35.53
N THR A 223 16.76 -7.82 35.88
CA THR A 223 15.48 -8.41 36.28
C THR A 223 14.85 -9.28 35.17
N PRO A 224 14.07 -10.34 35.50
CA PRO A 224 13.47 -11.23 34.51
C PRO A 224 12.55 -10.58 33.48
N SER A 225 12.21 -9.29 33.62
CA SER A 225 11.43 -8.51 32.62
C SER A 225 12.32 -8.03 31.50
N ASP A 226 13.57 -7.69 31.78
CA ASP A 226 14.50 -7.13 30.78
C ASP A 226 15.41 -8.20 30.19
N ALA A 227 15.34 -9.43 30.70
CA ALA A 227 16.19 -10.55 30.28
C ALA A 227 16.08 -10.89 28.79
N LEU A 228 14.93 -10.67 28.14
CA LEU A 228 14.83 -10.79 26.68
C LEU A 228 15.49 -9.59 25.99
N HIS A 229 15.20 -8.37 26.43
CA HIS A 229 15.75 -7.15 25.83
C HIS A 229 17.28 -7.15 25.74
N SER A 230 17.96 -7.72 26.73
CA SER A 230 19.43 -7.77 26.83
C SER A 230 20.09 -8.81 25.91
N ILE A 231 19.42 -9.92 25.61
CA ILE A 231 19.97 -11.03 24.78
C ILE A 231 19.37 -11.09 23.37
N PHE A 232 18.28 -10.37 23.13
CA PHE A 232 17.54 -10.41 21.88
C PHE A 232 18.25 -9.65 20.76
N THR A 233 18.81 -10.40 19.82
CA THR A 233 19.48 -9.85 18.64
C THR A 233 18.63 -10.06 17.39
N ILE A 234 18.36 -8.98 16.66
CA ILE A 234 17.71 -9.02 15.35
C ILE A 234 18.77 -8.87 14.27
N LYS A 235 18.90 -9.88 13.40
CA LYS A 235 19.71 -9.81 12.18
C LYS A 235 18.84 -9.35 11.00
N THR A 236 19.30 -8.37 10.23
CA THR A 236 18.59 -7.92 9.03
C THR A 236 19.20 -8.50 7.75
N LEU A 237 18.39 -9.23 6.99
CA LEU A 237 18.67 -9.75 5.65
C LEU A 237 18.25 -8.68 4.63
N ASN A 238 19.19 -7.81 4.26
CA ASN A 238 18.90 -6.60 3.49
C ASN A 238 18.48 -6.88 2.05
N TRP A 239 17.60 -6.04 1.50
CA TRP A 239 17.32 -6.01 0.08
C TRP A 239 18.53 -5.48 -0.70
N ARG A 240 19.00 -6.21 -1.72
CA ARG A 240 20.07 -5.79 -2.62
C ARG A 240 19.68 -5.94 -4.10
N ASN A 241 20.12 -4.97 -4.88
CA ASN A 241 20.04 -5.02 -6.34
C ASN A 241 21.32 -5.71 -6.82
N GLU A 242 21.20 -6.89 -7.41
CA GLU A 242 22.37 -7.60 -7.94
C GLU A 242 22.53 -7.38 -9.44
N ILE A 243 23.68 -6.80 -9.81
CA ILE A 243 24.27 -6.90 -11.14
C ILE A 243 25.60 -7.68 -11.09
N THR A 244 26.15 -7.93 -9.89
CA THR A 244 27.45 -8.60 -9.70
C THR A 244 27.27 -10.08 -9.32
N PRO A 245 27.77 -11.04 -10.13
CA PRO A 245 27.59 -12.49 -9.90
C PRO A 245 28.29 -13.08 -8.66
N ASP A 246 29.16 -12.32 -7.97
CA ASP A 246 30.20 -12.89 -7.09
C ASP A 246 30.06 -12.56 -5.59
N SER A 247 28.91 -12.07 -5.12
CA SER A 247 28.72 -11.80 -3.68
C SER A 247 28.03 -12.97 -2.97
N GLU A 248 28.81 -13.91 -2.42
CA GLU A 248 28.29 -14.78 -1.35
C GLU A 248 27.84 -13.91 -0.16
N GLY A 249 26.57 -13.97 0.22
CA GLY A 249 26.07 -13.24 1.38
C GLY A 249 24.59 -13.40 1.68
N ASP A 250 24.22 -13.08 2.93
CA ASP A 250 22.86 -13.17 3.45
C ASP A 250 22.02 -11.94 3.09
N PHE A 251 21.68 -11.77 1.81
CA PHE A 251 20.83 -10.68 1.33
C PHE A 251 19.72 -11.21 0.42
N ILE A 252 18.73 -10.36 0.18
CA ILE A 252 17.58 -10.67 -0.65
C ILE A 252 17.69 -9.94 -1.98
N VAL A 253 17.79 -10.69 -3.06
CA VAL A 253 17.85 -10.15 -4.41
C VAL A 253 16.46 -9.64 -4.81
N TYR A 254 16.42 -8.43 -5.36
CA TYR A 254 15.20 -7.88 -5.96
C TYR A 254 15.49 -7.28 -7.33
N HIS A 255 14.51 -7.35 -8.24
CA HIS A 255 14.69 -7.03 -9.67
C HIS A 255 14.28 -5.60 -10.06
N LEU A 256 14.17 -4.67 -9.11
CA LEU A 256 13.91 -3.26 -9.47
C LEU A 256 15.25 -2.58 -9.81
N PRO A 257 15.43 -2.08 -11.05
CA PRO A 257 16.62 -1.36 -11.44
C PRO A 257 16.75 -0.05 -10.66
N HIS A 258 17.97 0.46 -10.56
CA HIS A 258 18.18 1.83 -10.09
C HIS A 258 17.52 2.82 -11.05
N MET A 259 17.07 3.95 -10.50
CA MET A 259 16.56 5.06 -11.31
C MET A 259 17.59 5.44 -12.38
N ASN A 260 17.15 5.49 -13.64
CA ASN A 260 17.98 5.95 -14.74
C ASN A 260 18.42 7.40 -14.48
N LYS A 261 19.73 7.59 -14.31
CA LYS A 261 20.36 8.88 -14.02
C LYS A 261 20.90 9.59 -15.25
N SER A 262 20.69 9.03 -16.44
CA SER A 262 21.02 9.73 -17.67
C SER A 262 20.29 11.06 -17.68
N VAL A 263 20.97 12.09 -18.17
CA VAL A 263 20.44 13.45 -18.34
C VAL A 263 20.57 13.85 -19.80
N PHE A 264 19.64 14.65 -20.29
CA PHE A 264 19.69 15.18 -21.64
C PHE A 264 20.66 16.38 -21.66
N ILE A 265 21.86 16.20 -22.23
CA ILE A 265 22.97 17.17 -22.12
C ILE A 265 22.97 18.20 -23.27
N ASN A 266 22.53 17.81 -24.48
CA ASN A 266 22.64 18.66 -25.67
C ASN A 266 21.29 18.81 -26.41
N GLY A 267 20.73 20.01 -26.43
CA GLY A 267 19.55 20.38 -27.22
C GLY A 267 18.24 20.43 -26.43
N ILE A 268 17.12 20.53 -27.16
CA ILE A 268 15.76 20.48 -26.63
C ILE A 268 15.34 19.00 -26.59
N PRO A 269 14.88 18.45 -25.46
CA PRO A 269 14.39 17.08 -25.39
C PRO A 269 13.19 16.89 -26.33
N PRO A 270 13.00 15.67 -26.89
CA PRO A 270 11.89 15.40 -27.78
C PRO A 270 10.55 15.66 -27.07
N LEU A 271 9.61 16.29 -27.77
CA LEU A 271 8.28 16.52 -27.24
C LEU A 271 7.51 15.20 -27.19
N LEU A 272 7.05 14.82 -25.99
CA LEU A 272 6.17 13.66 -25.84
C LEU A 272 4.80 13.94 -26.47
N GLN A 273 4.36 13.00 -27.29
CA GLN A 273 3.10 12.94 -28.03
C GLN A 273 2.38 11.61 -27.75
N THR A 274 1.10 11.51 -28.10
CA THR A 274 0.28 10.30 -27.89
C THR A 274 0.81 9.06 -28.60
N ASN A 275 1.51 9.23 -29.72
CA ASN A 275 2.17 8.17 -30.50
C ASN A 275 3.62 7.89 -30.07
N SER A 276 4.13 8.52 -29.02
CA SER A 276 5.50 8.26 -28.55
C SER A 276 5.61 6.83 -28.02
N PRO A 277 6.68 6.07 -28.34
CA PRO A 277 6.83 4.66 -27.93
C PRO A 277 6.72 4.43 -26.41
N SER A 278 7.14 5.42 -25.61
CA SER A 278 7.02 5.37 -24.15
C SER A 278 5.56 5.39 -23.67
N ILE A 279 4.64 6.02 -24.41
CA ILE A 279 3.20 6.06 -24.08
C ILE A 279 2.53 4.73 -24.42
N GLU A 280 2.89 4.11 -25.53
CA GLU A 280 2.44 2.75 -25.85
C GLU A 280 2.93 1.74 -24.80
N LYS A 281 4.20 1.85 -24.42
CA LYS A 281 4.78 0.98 -23.38
C LYS A 281 4.15 1.23 -22.01
N LEU A 282 3.87 2.48 -21.67
CA LEU A 282 3.14 2.88 -20.46
C LEU A 282 1.77 2.21 -20.41
N GLU A 283 0.99 2.32 -21.48
CA GLU A 283 -0.34 1.72 -21.59
C GLU A 283 -0.27 0.19 -21.41
N LEU A 284 0.63 -0.47 -22.14
CA LEU A 284 0.83 -1.92 -22.07
C LEU A 284 1.16 -2.37 -20.63
N LYS A 285 2.16 -1.74 -20.01
CA LYS A 285 2.62 -2.11 -18.66
C LYS A 285 1.56 -1.86 -17.60
N LEU A 286 0.79 -0.77 -17.72
CA LEU A 286 -0.29 -0.47 -16.78
C LEU A 286 -1.47 -1.44 -16.93
N ARG A 287 -1.79 -1.86 -18.18
CA ARG A 287 -2.78 -2.90 -18.45
C ARG A 287 -2.35 -4.26 -17.87
N GLU A 288 -1.08 -4.66 -18.05
CA GLU A 288 -0.52 -5.88 -17.45
C GLU A 288 -0.65 -5.87 -15.92
N SER A 289 -0.24 -4.75 -15.30
CA SER A 289 -0.36 -4.54 -13.86
C SER A 289 -1.81 -4.64 -13.35
N LEU A 290 -2.76 -4.02 -14.06
CA LEU A 290 -4.19 -4.07 -13.72
C LEU A 290 -4.79 -5.46 -13.90
N LYS A 291 -4.44 -6.20 -14.98
CA LYS A 291 -4.98 -7.54 -15.23
C LYS A 291 -4.77 -8.48 -14.04
N LEU A 292 -3.55 -8.51 -13.48
CA LEU A 292 -3.24 -9.33 -12.30
C LEU A 292 -4.07 -8.91 -11.08
N ARG A 293 -4.29 -7.61 -10.90
CA ARG A 293 -5.01 -6.99 -9.77
C ARG A 293 -6.53 -7.01 -9.91
N LEU A 294 -7.08 -7.37 -11.07
CA LEU A 294 -8.53 -7.41 -11.32
C LEU A 294 -9.04 -8.82 -11.59
N SER A 295 -8.15 -9.77 -11.83
CA SER A 295 -8.52 -11.17 -12.08
C SER A 295 -8.87 -11.90 -10.79
N ASN A 296 -9.80 -12.86 -10.90
CA ASN A 296 -10.13 -13.84 -9.85
C ASN A 296 -10.53 -13.23 -8.49
N ILE A 297 -11.16 -12.06 -8.48
CA ILE A 297 -11.69 -11.46 -7.24
C ILE A 297 -12.92 -12.26 -6.79
N PRO A 298 -12.92 -12.84 -5.57
CA PRO A 298 -14.07 -13.58 -5.04
C PRO A 298 -15.31 -12.70 -4.92
N LYS A 299 -16.49 -13.32 -4.93
CA LYS A 299 -17.74 -12.60 -4.65
C LYS A 299 -17.73 -12.15 -3.18
N PRO A 300 -17.97 -10.85 -2.88
CA PRO A 300 -18.08 -10.38 -1.50
C PRO A 300 -19.33 -10.94 -0.79
N PRO A 301 -19.39 -10.99 0.56
CA PRO A 301 -20.52 -11.59 1.28
C PRO A 301 -21.87 -10.91 1.06
N LEU A 302 -21.88 -9.60 0.78
CA LEU A 302 -23.10 -8.82 0.53
C LEU A 302 -23.47 -8.77 -0.98
N TYR A 303 -22.89 -9.65 -1.79
CA TYR A 303 -23.14 -9.70 -3.23
C TYR A 303 -24.58 -10.14 -3.53
N SER A 304 -25.33 -9.29 -4.20
CA SER A 304 -26.71 -9.54 -4.62
C SER A 304 -26.95 -9.05 -6.05
N SER A 305 -28.14 -9.29 -6.62
CA SER A 305 -28.50 -8.80 -7.95
C SER A 305 -28.35 -7.27 -8.09
N HIS A 306 -28.69 -6.52 -7.04
CA HIS A 306 -28.63 -5.06 -7.04
C HIS A 306 -27.26 -4.52 -6.60
N TYR A 307 -26.57 -5.24 -5.70
CA TYR A 307 -25.28 -4.84 -5.13
C TYR A 307 -24.19 -5.86 -5.52
N ARG A 308 -23.61 -5.69 -6.71
CA ARG A 308 -22.70 -6.67 -7.34
C ARG A 308 -21.29 -6.15 -7.67
N SER A 309 -20.88 -5.03 -7.13
CA SER A 309 -19.55 -4.46 -7.41
C SER A 309 -18.47 -5.28 -6.67
N LYS A 310 -17.52 -5.84 -7.42
CA LYS A 310 -16.34 -6.53 -6.85
C LYS A 310 -15.16 -5.58 -6.63
N VAL A 311 -15.10 -4.54 -7.45
CA VAL A 311 -14.02 -3.56 -7.50
C VAL A 311 -14.58 -2.17 -7.30
N ALA A 312 -13.87 -1.38 -6.50
CA ALA A 312 -14.09 0.05 -6.41
C ALA A 312 -12.78 0.80 -6.64
N VAL A 313 -12.87 2.09 -6.97
CA VAL A 313 -11.73 2.98 -7.14
C VAL A 313 -11.80 4.04 -6.04
N LEU A 314 -10.68 4.27 -5.34
CA LEU A 314 -10.54 5.47 -4.50
C LEU A 314 -10.44 6.68 -5.43
N PHE A 315 -11.56 7.39 -5.59
CA PHE A 315 -11.79 8.23 -6.76
C PHE A 315 -11.94 9.71 -6.39
N SER A 316 -10.85 10.46 -6.53
CA SER A 316 -10.88 11.94 -6.43
C SER A 316 -11.29 12.63 -7.74
N GLY A 317 -11.45 11.87 -8.83
CA GLY A 317 -11.59 12.38 -10.19
C GLY A 317 -10.28 12.83 -10.83
N GLY A 318 -9.17 12.84 -10.09
CA GLY A 318 -7.86 13.21 -10.64
C GLY A 318 -7.34 12.21 -11.67
N LEU A 319 -6.38 12.67 -12.49
CA LEU A 319 -5.75 11.92 -13.59
C LEU A 319 -5.48 10.44 -13.27
N ASP A 320 -4.83 10.18 -12.13
CA ASP A 320 -4.29 8.86 -11.82
C ASP A 320 -5.40 7.83 -11.59
N CYS A 321 -6.36 8.13 -10.70
CA CYS A 321 -7.46 7.23 -10.42
C CYS A 321 -8.40 7.06 -11.62
N THR A 322 -8.57 8.09 -12.44
CA THR A 322 -9.45 8.03 -13.61
C THR A 322 -8.86 7.18 -14.74
N ILE A 323 -7.55 7.22 -14.98
CA ILE A 323 -6.87 6.28 -15.89
C ILE A 323 -7.07 4.84 -15.43
N LEU A 324 -6.89 4.56 -14.13
CA LEU A 324 -7.10 3.21 -13.60
C LEU A 324 -8.55 2.74 -13.77
N ALA A 325 -9.53 3.62 -13.51
CA ALA A 325 -10.94 3.32 -13.74
C ALA A 325 -11.20 3.00 -15.22
N ARG A 326 -10.76 3.86 -16.13
CA ARG A 326 -10.91 3.69 -17.57
C ARG A 326 -10.28 2.40 -18.08
N LEU A 327 -9.07 2.06 -17.65
CA LEU A 327 -8.42 0.81 -18.06
C LEU A 327 -9.07 -0.43 -17.43
N ALA A 328 -9.64 -0.32 -16.23
CA ALA A 328 -10.37 -1.41 -15.60
C ALA A 328 -11.64 -1.79 -16.39
N HIS A 329 -12.28 -0.84 -17.07
CA HIS A 329 -13.40 -1.12 -17.98
C HIS A 329 -13.03 -2.14 -19.07
N ASP A 330 -11.82 -2.07 -19.63
CA ASP A 330 -11.38 -2.98 -20.71
C ASP A 330 -11.05 -4.39 -20.20
N ILE A 331 -10.94 -4.59 -18.88
CA ILE A 331 -10.49 -5.84 -18.26
C ILE A 331 -11.64 -6.59 -17.60
N LEU A 332 -12.54 -5.88 -16.93
CA LEU A 332 -13.66 -6.48 -16.20
C LEU A 332 -14.80 -6.87 -17.14
N PRO A 333 -15.54 -7.96 -16.87
CA PRO A 333 -16.75 -8.32 -17.62
C PRO A 333 -17.72 -7.13 -17.66
N ILE A 334 -18.28 -6.79 -18.82
CA ILE A 334 -18.99 -5.52 -19.05
C ILE A 334 -20.17 -5.29 -18.09
N ASP A 335 -20.79 -6.37 -17.63
CA ASP A 335 -21.93 -6.32 -16.71
C ASP A 335 -21.53 -6.06 -15.24
N GLU A 336 -20.24 -6.18 -14.87
CA GLU A 336 -19.78 -5.87 -13.53
C GLU A 336 -19.68 -4.35 -13.30
N PRO A 337 -20.42 -3.75 -12.35
CA PRO A 337 -20.28 -2.32 -12.07
C PRO A 337 -18.92 -1.99 -11.47
N ILE A 338 -18.47 -0.76 -11.69
CA ILE A 338 -17.29 -0.19 -11.03
C ILE A 338 -17.75 0.94 -10.13
N ASP A 339 -17.52 0.81 -8.83
CA ASP A 339 -17.85 1.85 -7.85
C ASP A 339 -16.72 2.89 -7.78
N LEU A 340 -17.07 4.17 -7.86
CA LEU A 340 -16.16 5.30 -7.75
C LEU A 340 -16.39 5.99 -6.40
N LEU A 341 -15.49 5.75 -5.43
CA LEU A 341 -15.66 6.22 -4.06
C LEU A 341 -15.09 7.64 -3.92
N ASN A 342 -15.97 8.65 -3.87
CA ASN A 342 -15.56 10.05 -3.79
C ASN A 342 -16.02 10.69 -2.48
N VAL A 343 -15.06 11.05 -1.63
CA VAL A 343 -15.33 11.62 -0.30
C VAL A 343 -15.27 13.15 -0.30
N ALA A 344 -16.26 13.77 0.33
CA ALA A 344 -16.35 15.20 0.57
C ALA A 344 -16.67 15.45 2.05
N PHE A 345 -16.01 16.44 2.63
CA PHE A 345 -16.17 16.79 4.05
C PHE A 345 -16.85 18.14 4.20
N GLU A 346 -17.75 18.24 5.16
CA GLU A 346 -18.33 19.50 5.57
C GLU A 346 -17.27 20.41 6.20
N ASN A 347 -17.26 21.67 5.80
CA ASN A 347 -16.47 22.71 6.46
C ASN A 347 -17.37 23.72 7.14
N PRO A 348 -17.38 23.78 8.48
CA PRO A 348 -18.19 24.72 9.21
C PRO A 348 -17.97 26.18 8.81
N ARG A 349 -16.76 26.59 8.41
CA ARG A 349 -16.48 27.96 7.96
C ARG A 349 -17.06 28.26 6.57
N VAL A 350 -16.98 27.30 5.64
CA VAL A 350 -17.57 27.46 4.31
C VAL A 350 -19.09 27.42 4.42
N ALA A 351 -19.64 26.52 5.25
CA ALA A 351 -21.06 26.44 5.54
C ALA A 351 -21.57 27.73 6.21
N ALA A 352 -20.86 28.28 7.21
CA ALA A 352 -21.22 29.54 7.84
C ALA A 352 -21.14 30.73 6.87
N ALA A 353 -20.12 30.78 6.01
CA ALA A 353 -20.00 31.83 4.98
C ALA A 353 -21.14 31.73 3.95
N ALA A 354 -21.47 30.52 3.50
CA ALA A 354 -22.60 30.28 2.59
C ALA A 354 -23.94 30.67 3.23
N ALA A 355 -24.14 30.34 4.51
CA ALA A 355 -25.34 30.74 5.26
C ALA A 355 -25.46 32.27 5.35
N SER A 356 -24.36 32.98 5.58
CA SER A 356 -24.37 34.46 5.64
C SER A 356 -24.67 35.15 4.30
N LEU A 357 -24.45 34.46 3.17
CA LEU A 357 -24.70 34.95 1.81
C LEU A 357 -26.08 34.54 1.25
N SER A 358 -26.75 33.57 1.89
CA SER A 358 -28.01 32.97 1.43
C SER A 358 -29.29 33.78 1.72
N SER A 359 -29.17 35.09 1.99
CA SER A 359 -30.31 35.99 2.19
C SER A 359 -31.06 36.36 0.89
N ASN A 360 -30.68 35.81 -0.27
CA ASN A 360 -31.36 36.00 -1.55
C ASN A 360 -32.23 34.78 -1.94
N PRO A 361 -33.55 34.91 -2.19
CA PRO A 361 -34.48 33.77 -2.26
C PRO A 361 -34.52 33.00 -3.60
N THR A 362 -33.71 33.35 -4.60
CA THR A 362 -33.95 32.93 -6.00
C THR A 362 -32.99 31.84 -6.53
N THR A 363 -32.13 31.27 -5.70
CA THR A 363 -31.24 30.17 -6.10
C THR A 363 -31.30 29.05 -5.07
N ALA A 364 -31.62 27.83 -5.51
CA ALA A 364 -31.52 26.64 -4.67
C ALA A 364 -30.10 26.55 -4.08
N PRO A 365 -29.94 26.33 -2.76
CA PRO A 365 -28.62 26.29 -2.16
C PRO A 365 -27.82 25.12 -2.75
N LEU A 366 -26.75 25.44 -3.47
CA LEU A 366 -25.76 24.45 -3.92
C LEU A 366 -25.28 23.66 -2.69
N SER A 367 -25.36 22.34 -2.76
CA SER A 367 -24.87 21.45 -1.69
C SER A 367 -23.42 21.80 -1.36
N ILE A 368 -23.14 22.03 -0.07
CA ILE A 368 -21.79 22.34 0.42
C ILE A 368 -20.76 21.27 0.02
N TYR A 369 -21.20 20.02 -0.15
CA TYR A 369 -20.38 18.90 -0.58
C TYR A 369 -20.11 18.92 -2.08
N GLU A 370 -21.09 19.31 -2.90
CA GLU A 370 -20.90 19.41 -4.36
C GLU A 370 -20.00 20.60 -4.74
N ALA A 371 -19.87 21.60 -3.86
CA ALA A 371 -18.89 22.68 -4.02
C ALA A 371 -17.43 22.28 -3.66
N CYS A 372 -17.22 21.09 -3.09
CA CYS A 372 -15.89 20.61 -2.75
C CYS A 372 -15.03 20.38 -4.01
N PRO A 373 -13.75 20.83 -4.05
CA PRO A 373 -12.91 20.67 -5.24
C PRO A 373 -12.81 19.24 -5.77
N ASP A 374 -12.58 18.27 -4.89
CA ASP A 374 -12.46 16.84 -5.26
C ASP A 374 -13.82 16.25 -5.69
N ARG A 375 -14.96 16.81 -5.24
CA ARG A 375 -16.29 16.40 -5.70
C ARG A 375 -16.57 16.94 -7.10
N ILE A 376 -16.26 18.21 -7.36
CA ILE A 376 -16.38 18.84 -8.70
C ILE A 376 -15.55 18.05 -9.71
N THR A 377 -14.26 17.81 -9.43
CA THR A 377 -13.41 17.01 -10.31
C THR A 377 -13.94 15.58 -10.43
N GLY A 378 -14.40 14.97 -9.33
CA GLY A 378 -15.05 13.66 -9.34
C GLY A 378 -16.23 13.57 -10.29
N ARG A 379 -17.18 14.50 -10.22
CA ARG A 379 -18.37 14.53 -11.08
C ARG A 379 -18.00 14.73 -12.56
N SER A 380 -17.07 15.65 -12.85
CA SER A 380 -16.58 15.90 -14.21
C SER A 380 -15.97 14.63 -14.82
N SER A 381 -15.04 13.99 -14.10
CA SER A 381 -14.37 12.78 -14.56
C SER A 381 -15.30 11.57 -14.64
N HIS A 382 -16.30 11.48 -13.78
CA HIS A 382 -17.35 10.45 -13.87
C HIS A 382 -18.19 10.60 -15.13
N MET A 383 -18.63 11.82 -15.44
CA MET A 383 -19.36 12.12 -16.67
C MET A 383 -18.53 11.79 -17.91
N GLU A 384 -17.23 12.13 -17.90
CA GLU A 384 -16.33 11.78 -18.99
C GLU A 384 -16.16 10.26 -19.15
N LEU A 385 -16.04 9.51 -18.04
CA LEU A 385 -16.02 8.04 -18.08
C LEU A 385 -17.32 7.45 -18.65
N GLN A 386 -18.47 8.00 -18.31
CA GLN A 386 -19.76 7.57 -18.86
C GLN A 386 -19.85 7.82 -20.37
N ASN A 387 -19.36 8.97 -20.84
CA ASN A 387 -19.36 9.30 -22.27
C ASN A 387 -18.42 8.38 -23.07
N ILE A 388 -17.24 8.07 -22.53
CA ILE A 388 -16.22 7.26 -23.22
C ILE A 388 -16.51 5.75 -23.12
N CYS A 389 -17.17 5.32 -22.04
CA CYS A 389 -17.51 3.93 -21.78
C CYS A 389 -18.99 3.80 -21.39
N PRO A 390 -19.93 4.04 -22.33
CA PRO A 390 -21.36 4.13 -22.05
C PRO A 390 -21.98 2.80 -21.60
N ASP A 391 -21.44 1.67 -22.07
CA ASP A 391 -21.96 0.34 -21.75
C ASP A 391 -21.61 -0.15 -20.33
N ARG A 392 -20.81 0.63 -19.58
CA ARG A 392 -20.40 0.29 -18.22
C ARG A 392 -21.27 0.99 -17.21
N ILE A 393 -21.69 0.22 -16.20
CA ILE A 393 -22.34 0.77 -15.01
C ILE A 393 -21.27 1.41 -14.11
N TRP A 394 -21.11 2.73 -14.24
CA TRP A 394 -20.27 3.55 -13.36
C TRP A 394 -21.08 4.08 -12.19
N ARG A 395 -20.80 3.60 -10.97
CA ARG A 395 -21.52 4.06 -9.77
C ARG A 395 -20.68 5.08 -9.02
N PHE A 396 -21.03 6.36 -9.16
CA PHE A 396 -20.42 7.40 -8.37
C PHE A 396 -21.00 7.42 -6.95
N VAL A 397 -20.23 6.93 -5.98
CA VAL A 397 -20.62 6.89 -4.58
C VAL A 397 -20.17 8.21 -3.93
N ALA A 398 -21.14 9.10 -3.78
CA ALA A 398 -21.00 10.39 -3.13
C ALA A 398 -20.94 10.24 -1.60
N ILE A 399 -19.74 10.15 -1.03
CA ILE A 399 -19.51 9.99 0.41
C ILE A 399 -19.43 11.37 1.06
N ASN A 400 -20.53 11.85 1.61
CA ASN A 400 -20.62 13.15 2.27
C ASN A 400 -20.45 12.97 3.79
N ILE A 401 -19.43 13.59 4.37
CA ILE A 401 -19.08 13.42 5.78
C ILE A 401 -19.34 14.72 6.56
N PRO A 402 -20.35 14.75 7.46
CA PRO A 402 -20.57 15.86 8.37
C PRO A 402 -19.35 16.13 9.26
N TYR A 403 -19.19 17.39 9.68
CA TYR A 403 -18.05 17.78 10.53
C TYR A 403 -18.08 17.06 11.88
N ALA A 404 -19.26 16.92 12.48
CA ALA A 404 -19.46 16.20 13.74
C ALA A 404 -19.02 14.73 13.63
N GLU A 405 -19.29 14.08 12.50
CA GLU A 405 -18.87 12.70 12.26
C GLU A 405 -17.34 12.58 12.12
N THR A 406 -16.71 13.56 11.47
CA THR A 406 -15.24 13.63 11.39
C THR A 406 -14.62 13.72 12.79
N LEU A 407 -15.18 14.55 13.67
CA LEU A 407 -14.71 14.67 15.06
C LEU A 407 -14.90 13.37 15.85
N ASN A 408 -16.06 12.72 15.71
CA ASN A 408 -16.37 11.47 16.41
C ASN A 408 -15.40 10.33 16.03
N HIS A 409 -14.91 10.31 14.79
CA HIS A 409 -13.96 9.30 14.32
C HIS A 409 -12.49 9.72 14.45
N ARG A 410 -12.20 10.99 14.79
CA ARG A 410 -10.83 11.54 14.78
C ARG A 410 -9.85 10.71 15.59
N GLU A 411 -10.18 10.39 16.84
CA GLU A 411 -9.29 9.62 17.72
C GLU A 411 -9.05 8.19 17.21
N LYS A 412 -10.09 7.54 16.67
CA LYS A 412 -9.92 6.23 16.03
C LYS A 412 -8.96 6.31 14.83
N ILE A 413 -9.12 7.31 13.97
CA ILE A 413 -8.25 7.51 12.80
C ILE A 413 -6.81 7.80 13.24
N ARG A 414 -6.62 8.63 14.27
CA ARG A 414 -5.31 8.91 14.86
C ARG A 414 -4.62 7.65 15.37
N ARG A 415 -5.36 6.70 15.95
CA ARG A 415 -4.82 5.40 16.36
C ARG A 415 -4.43 4.55 15.16
N LEU A 416 -5.30 4.44 14.16
CA LEU A 416 -5.04 3.65 12.95
C LEU A 416 -3.80 4.12 12.18
N MET A 417 -3.54 5.43 12.12
CA MET A 417 -2.43 5.98 11.34
C MET A 417 -1.06 5.84 12.02
N ARG A 418 -1.00 5.53 13.32
CA ARG A 418 0.27 5.38 14.06
C ARG A 418 1.22 4.39 13.35
N PRO A 419 2.55 4.58 13.45
CA PRO A 419 3.25 5.56 14.28
C PRO A 419 3.23 7.00 13.72
N HIS A 420 2.78 7.20 12.48
CA HIS A 420 2.62 8.54 11.91
C HIS A 420 1.70 9.41 12.76
N ASN A 421 2.04 10.69 12.87
CA ASN A 421 1.43 11.60 13.83
C ASN A 421 1.47 13.07 13.39
N THR A 422 1.46 13.37 12.09
CA THR A 422 1.35 14.76 11.62
C THR A 422 -0.06 15.14 11.19
N GLU A 423 -0.37 16.44 11.12
CA GLU A 423 -1.63 16.95 10.57
C GLU A 423 -1.88 16.50 9.12
N MET A 424 -0.82 16.42 8.31
CA MET A 424 -0.92 15.90 6.94
C MET A 424 -1.29 14.41 6.94
N ASP A 425 -0.69 13.62 7.83
CA ASP A 425 -1.01 12.20 7.97
C ASP A 425 -2.47 12.01 8.37
N LEU A 426 -2.96 12.77 9.34
CA LEU A 426 -4.36 12.71 9.78
C LEU A 426 -5.31 13.11 8.65
N SER A 427 -5.00 14.17 7.92
CA SER A 427 -5.84 14.61 6.81
C SER A 427 -5.97 13.51 5.74
N ILE A 428 -4.87 12.86 5.36
CA ILE A 428 -4.88 11.77 4.38
C ILE A 428 -5.59 10.54 4.93
N ALA A 429 -5.28 10.16 6.17
CA ALA A 429 -5.91 9.04 6.86
C ALA A 429 -7.43 9.22 6.97
N CYS A 430 -7.92 10.42 7.33
CA CYS A 430 -9.36 10.67 7.45
C CYS A 430 -10.11 10.33 6.16
N ALA A 431 -9.58 10.73 5.02
CA ALA A 431 -10.29 10.51 3.78
C ALA A 431 -10.16 9.11 3.23
N LEU A 432 -8.99 8.48 3.38
CA LEU A 432 -8.86 7.07 3.06
C LEU A 432 -9.80 6.24 3.94
N TYR A 433 -9.94 6.61 5.23
CA TYR A 433 -10.85 5.97 6.16
C TYR A 433 -12.31 6.07 5.70
N PHE A 434 -12.80 7.27 5.42
CA PHE A 434 -14.20 7.46 5.03
C PHE A 434 -14.49 6.98 3.60
N ALA A 435 -13.56 7.18 2.66
CA ALA A 435 -13.70 6.65 1.31
C ALA A 435 -13.76 5.12 1.31
N SER A 436 -12.84 4.46 2.02
CA SER A 436 -12.84 3.00 2.13
C SER A 436 -14.00 2.46 2.98
N ARG A 437 -14.63 3.24 3.86
CA ARG A 437 -15.90 2.81 4.47
C ARG A 437 -16.95 2.47 3.40
N GLY A 438 -16.95 3.24 2.31
CA GLY A 438 -17.73 2.92 1.12
C GLY A 438 -19.24 3.11 1.30
N ILE A 439 -19.65 3.95 2.24
CA ILE A 439 -21.05 4.32 2.50
C ILE A 439 -21.26 5.74 2.00
N GLY A 440 -22.20 5.92 1.09
CA GLY A 440 -22.54 7.23 0.54
C GLY A 440 -23.83 7.16 -0.27
N GLU A 441 -24.00 8.12 -1.15
CA GLU A 441 -25.18 8.25 -2.00
C GLU A 441 -24.85 7.91 -3.46
N ILE A 442 -25.79 7.29 -4.17
CA ILE A 442 -25.71 7.11 -5.63
C ILE A 442 -26.99 7.61 -6.29
N THR A 443 -26.92 7.95 -7.57
CA THR A 443 -28.11 8.20 -8.38
C THR A 443 -28.90 6.89 -8.54
N SER A 444 -30.23 6.96 -8.39
CA SER A 444 -31.10 5.78 -8.54
C SER A 444 -31.12 5.28 -9.98
N ASP A 445 -31.09 3.95 -10.15
CA ASP A 445 -31.24 3.32 -11.46
C ASP A 445 -32.64 3.56 -12.08
N THR A 446 -33.65 3.89 -11.27
CA THR A 446 -35.04 4.10 -11.72
C THR A 446 -35.44 5.57 -11.89
N ASP A 447 -34.68 6.48 -11.29
CA ASP A 447 -34.96 7.93 -11.33
C ASP A 447 -33.63 8.69 -11.25
N GLU A 448 -33.23 9.30 -12.37
CA GLU A 448 -31.98 10.05 -12.48
C GLU A 448 -31.91 11.28 -11.55
N HIS A 449 -33.05 11.72 -10.99
CA HIS A 449 -33.13 12.84 -10.06
C HIS A 449 -33.19 12.40 -8.60
N ALA A 450 -33.35 11.09 -8.33
CA ALA A 450 -33.37 10.55 -6.98
C ALA A 450 -31.98 10.07 -6.55
N SER A 451 -31.59 10.45 -5.34
CA SER A 451 -30.40 9.92 -4.66
C SER A 451 -30.81 8.85 -3.65
N ILE A 452 -30.09 7.72 -3.61
CA ILE A 452 -30.34 6.64 -2.65
C ILE A 452 -29.08 6.33 -1.85
N LEU A 453 -29.26 5.94 -0.58
CA LEU A 453 -28.18 5.48 0.26
C LEU A 453 -27.64 4.14 -0.27
N TYR A 454 -26.31 4.04 -0.35
CA TYR A 454 -25.61 2.92 -0.94
C TYR A 454 -24.37 2.57 -0.11
N THR A 455 -24.16 1.27 0.09
CA THR A 455 -22.91 0.74 0.63
C THR A 455 -22.27 -0.15 -0.43
N THR A 456 -21.06 0.18 -0.85
CA THR A 456 -20.33 -0.64 -1.84
C THR A 456 -19.97 -2.00 -1.25
N THR A 457 -20.21 -3.05 -2.03
CA THR A 457 -19.83 -4.44 -1.72
C THR A 457 -18.37 -4.74 -2.03
N ALA A 458 -17.68 -3.87 -2.76
CA ALA A 458 -16.34 -4.15 -3.27
C ALA A 458 -15.30 -4.24 -2.16
N ARG A 459 -14.67 -5.41 -2.00
CA ARG A 459 -13.57 -5.57 -1.03
C ARG A 459 -12.20 -5.16 -1.58
N VAL A 460 -12.10 -4.96 -2.89
CA VAL A 460 -10.87 -4.55 -3.58
C VAL A 460 -11.00 -3.10 -4.06
N LEU A 461 -10.04 -2.27 -3.65
CA LEU A 461 -9.97 -0.85 -3.97
C LEU A 461 -8.74 -0.56 -4.84
N LEU A 462 -8.93 -0.01 -6.03
CA LEU A 462 -7.82 0.52 -6.83
C LEU A 462 -7.40 1.89 -6.29
N SER A 463 -6.09 2.09 -6.13
CA SER A 463 -5.49 3.36 -5.73
C SER A 463 -4.53 3.89 -6.79
N GLY A 464 -4.62 5.20 -7.07
CA GLY A 464 -3.71 5.91 -7.96
C GLY A 464 -2.35 6.27 -7.34
N LEU A 465 -2.10 5.89 -6.07
CA LEU A 465 -0.84 6.17 -5.38
C LEU A 465 0.36 5.55 -6.12
N GLY A 466 1.45 6.30 -6.23
CA GLY A 466 2.67 5.94 -6.94
C GLY A 466 2.85 6.71 -8.25
N ALA A 467 1.77 7.13 -8.90
CA ALA A 467 1.83 7.88 -10.16
C ALA A 467 2.62 9.20 -10.01
N ASP A 468 2.39 9.92 -8.92
CA ASP A 468 3.03 11.21 -8.68
C ASP A 468 4.54 11.08 -8.39
N GLU A 469 4.94 10.09 -7.62
CA GLU A 469 6.34 9.78 -7.30
C GLU A 469 7.10 9.35 -8.56
N VAL A 470 6.48 8.51 -9.41
CA VAL A 470 7.15 7.91 -10.58
C VAL A 470 7.20 8.84 -11.80
N PHE A 471 6.16 9.64 -12.02
CA PHE A 471 5.98 10.50 -13.20
C PHE A 471 6.04 12.01 -12.88
N ALA A 472 6.73 12.36 -11.80
CA ALA A 472 7.04 13.73 -11.44
C ALA A 472 5.80 14.64 -11.25
N GLY A 473 4.79 14.15 -10.54
CA GLY A 473 3.53 14.89 -10.36
C GLY A 473 3.57 16.02 -9.34
N TYR A 474 4.42 15.95 -8.30
CA TYR A 474 4.49 17.01 -7.28
C TYR A 474 5.11 18.33 -7.80
N THR A 475 4.62 19.47 -7.30
CA THR A 475 5.16 20.82 -7.60
C THR A 475 6.65 20.95 -7.26
N ARG A 476 7.13 20.20 -6.26
CA ARG A 476 8.57 20.16 -5.91
C ARG A 476 9.44 19.60 -7.05
N HIS A 477 8.93 18.70 -7.89
CA HIS A 477 9.64 18.21 -9.06
C HIS A 477 9.87 19.31 -10.10
N ALA A 478 8.83 20.10 -10.39
CA ALA A 478 8.97 21.26 -11.26
C ALA A 478 9.96 22.28 -10.68
N THR A 479 9.92 22.48 -9.35
CA THR A 479 10.88 23.35 -8.66
C THR A 479 12.32 22.82 -8.77
N ALA A 480 12.51 21.51 -8.60
CA ALA A 480 13.81 20.86 -8.71
C ALA A 480 14.37 20.96 -10.14
N PHE A 481 13.52 20.76 -11.16
CA PHE A 481 13.85 20.96 -12.56
C PHE A 481 14.26 22.40 -12.84
N ASN A 482 13.49 23.39 -12.39
CA ASN A 482 13.81 24.80 -12.61
C ASN A 482 15.13 25.22 -11.93
N ARG A 483 15.53 24.57 -10.84
CA ARG A 483 16.77 24.88 -10.10
C ARG A 483 18.01 24.19 -10.66
N ARG A 484 17.89 22.91 -11.06
CA ARG A 484 19.05 22.05 -11.39
C ARG A 484 18.83 21.20 -12.64
N GLY A 485 17.89 21.57 -13.51
CA GLY A 485 17.56 20.87 -14.75
C GLY A 485 17.14 19.41 -14.51
N PHE A 486 17.44 18.55 -15.48
CA PHE A 486 17.13 17.13 -15.41
C PHE A 486 17.80 16.42 -14.22
N GLN A 487 19.00 16.83 -13.83
CA GLN A 487 19.67 16.24 -12.66
C GLN A 487 18.86 16.45 -11.38
N GLY A 488 18.40 17.69 -11.15
CA GLY A 488 17.54 18.00 -10.01
C GLY A 488 16.23 17.21 -10.02
N LEU A 489 15.62 17.05 -11.19
CA LEU A 489 14.40 16.28 -11.35
C LEU A 489 14.60 14.79 -11.04
N VAL A 490 15.65 14.18 -11.60
CA VAL A 490 16.02 12.77 -11.35
C VAL A 490 16.25 12.54 -9.86
N ASP A 491 17.05 13.39 -9.21
CA ASP A 491 17.38 13.25 -7.80
C ASP A 491 16.13 13.32 -6.92
N GLU A 492 15.21 14.26 -7.21
CA GLU A 492 13.97 14.42 -6.45
C GLU A 492 13.03 13.22 -6.62
N ILE A 493 12.87 12.71 -7.85
CA ILE A 493 12.08 11.49 -8.13
C ILE A 493 12.67 10.28 -7.41
N ALA A 494 14.00 10.11 -7.49
CA ALA A 494 14.69 9.00 -6.84
C ALA A 494 14.51 9.03 -5.31
N LEU A 495 14.54 10.22 -4.70
CA LEU A 495 14.26 10.40 -3.29
C LEU A 495 12.82 10.04 -2.92
N ASP A 496 11.83 10.43 -3.73
CA ASP A 496 10.42 10.13 -3.48
C ASP A 496 10.11 8.64 -3.61
N VAL A 497 10.58 7.99 -4.69
CA VAL A 497 10.44 6.53 -4.88
C VAL A 497 11.12 5.78 -3.74
N GLY A 498 12.33 6.18 -3.33
CA GLY A 498 13.08 5.55 -2.24
C GLY A 498 12.42 5.68 -0.86
N ARG A 499 11.44 6.57 -0.70
CA ARG A 499 10.73 6.84 0.56
C ARG A 499 9.30 6.29 0.62
N LEU A 500 8.80 5.67 -0.46
CA LEU A 500 7.43 5.14 -0.55
C LEU A 500 7.04 4.28 0.66
N GLY A 501 7.90 3.31 1.02
CA GLY A 501 7.64 2.37 2.12
C GLY A 501 7.68 2.98 3.51
N LYS A 502 8.31 4.16 3.68
CA LYS A 502 8.41 4.84 4.98
C LYS A 502 7.35 5.90 5.21
N ARG A 503 6.78 6.50 4.16
CA ARG A 503 5.95 7.72 4.31
C ARG A 503 4.45 7.51 4.22
N ASN A 504 3.99 6.65 3.31
CA ASN A 504 2.58 6.63 2.94
C ASN A 504 1.92 5.27 3.16
N LEU A 505 2.56 4.19 2.69
CA LEU A 505 1.86 2.93 2.45
C LEU A 505 1.44 2.18 3.71
N GLY A 506 2.26 2.19 4.78
CA GLY A 506 1.90 1.55 6.06
C GLY A 506 0.67 2.20 6.72
N ARG A 507 0.65 3.54 6.78
CA ARG A 507 -0.49 4.33 7.26
C ARG A 507 -1.75 4.01 6.47
N ASP A 508 -1.64 4.07 5.15
CA ASP A 508 -2.78 3.92 4.25
C ASP A 508 -3.37 2.51 4.35
N ASP A 509 -2.51 1.48 4.43
CA ASP A 509 -2.93 0.09 4.62
C ASP A 509 -3.65 -0.12 5.98
N ARG A 510 -3.16 0.48 7.08
CA ARG A 510 -3.85 0.41 8.38
C ARG A 510 -5.24 1.02 8.36
N VAL A 511 -5.36 2.17 7.75
CA VAL A 511 -6.60 2.94 7.66
C VAL A 511 -7.63 2.25 6.77
N ILE A 512 -7.23 1.82 5.57
CA ILE A 512 -8.13 1.23 4.57
C ILE A 512 -8.63 -0.14 5.03
N CYS A 513 -7.73 -0.97 5.56
CA CYS A 513 -8.09 -2.32 5.96
C CYS A 513 -9.03 -2.33 7.17
N HIS A 514 -9.15 -1.25 7.96
CA HIS A 514 -10.13 -1.17 9.05
C HIS A 514 -11.57 -1.49 8.61
N TRP A 515 -11.89 -1.31 7.33
CA TRP A 515 -13.21 -1.63 6.78
C TRP A 515 -13.27 -2.98 6.05
N GLY A 516 -12.31 -3.88 6.30
CA GLY A 516 -12.24 -5.19 5.63
C GLY A 516 -12.05 -5.06 4.11
N ARG A 517 -11.19 -4.12 3.69
CA ARG A 517 -10.94 -3.80 2.29
C ARG A 517 -9.46 -3.70 1.96
N GLU A 518 -9.09 -4.16 0.77
CA GLU A 518 -7.72 -4.19 0.29
C GLU A 518 -7.47 -3.10 -0.75
N ALA A 519 -6.47 -2.25 -0.53
CA ALA A 519 -5.96 -1.39 -1.58
C ALA A 519 -4.98 -2.15 -2.49
N ARG A 520 -5.15 -1.99 -3.81
CA ARG A 520 -4.25 -2.45 -4.87
C ARG A 520 -3.65 -1.24 -5.58
N TYR A 521 -2.34 -1.30 -5.85
CA TYR A 521 -1.55 -0.18 -6.36
C TYR A 521 -0.94 -0.51 -7.72
N PRO A 522 -1.67 -0.29 -8.85
CA PRO A 522 -1.15 -0.64 -10.17
C PRO A 522 0.13 0.10 -10.58
N TYR A 523 0.29 1.36 -10.15
CA TYR A 523 1.50 2.15 -10.39
C TYR A 523 2.71 1.69 -9.57
N LEU A 524 2.50 0.84 -8.56
CA LEU A 524 3.54 0.25 -7.73
C LEU A 524 3.72 -1.25 -8.00
N ASP A 525 3.29 -1.69 -9.18
CA ASP A 525 3.66 -3.00 -9.70
C ASP A 525 5.15 -3.05 -10.03
N GLU A 526 5.78 -4.17 -9.70
CA GLU A 526 7.22 -4.34 -9.84
C GLU A 526 7.68 -4.27 -11.30
N ASP A 527 6.93 -4.85 -12.25
CA ASP A 527 7.30 -4.80 -13.67
C ASP A 527 7.04 -3.41 -14.25
N PHE A 528 5.96 -2.77 -13.82
CA PHE A 528 5.65 -1.39 -14.18
C PHE A 528 6.74 -0.43 -13.68
N LEU A 529 7.11 -0.54 -12.40
CA LEU A 529 8.19 0.25 -11.80
C LEU A 529 9.54 -0.05 -12.43
N ALA A 530 9.84 -1.32 -12.74
CA ALA A 530 11.10 -1.66 -13.39
C ALA A 530 11.25 -0.94 -14.74
N TRP A 531 10.21 -0.95 -15.56
CA TRP A 531 10.20 -0.17 -16.79
C TRP A 531 10.27 1.34 -16.51
N ALA A 532 9.45 1.85 -15.60
CA ALA A 532 9.38 3.28 -15.35
C ALA A 532 10.69 3.84 -14.78
N LEU A 533 11.39 3.11 -13.92
CA LEU A 533 12.69 3.51 -13.37
C LEU A 533 13.83 3.42 -14.40
N ALA A 534 13.77 2.45 -15.31
CA ALA A 534 14.73 2.32 -16.40
C ALA A 534 14.51 3.38 -17.51
N CYS A 535 13.28 3.86 -17.70
CA CYS A 535 12.93 4.87 -18.69
C CYS A 535 13.55 6.25 -18.33
N PRO A 536 14.32 6.88 -19.24
CA PRO A 536 14.85 8.22 -19.03
C PRO A 536 13.76 9.23 -18.67
N VAL A 537 14.06 10.19 -17.78
CA VAL A 537 13.05 11.13 -17.27
C VAL A 537 12.39 11.98 -18.36
N TRP A 538 13.09 12.31 -19.45
CA TRP A 538 12.50 13.07 -20.57
C TRP A 538 11.56 12.22 -21.45
N GLU A 539 11.64 10.89 -21.39
CA GLU A 539 10.75 9.99 -22.14
C GLU A 539 9.47 9.65 -21.38
N LYS A 540 9.43 9.92 -20.07
CA LYS A 540 8.24 9.68 -19.22
C LYS A 540 7.66 10.94 -18.56
N CYS A 541 8.43 12.03 -18.49
CA CYS A 541 8.00 13.33 -17.97
C CYS A 541 8.12 14.40 -19.05
N GLY A 542 7.33 15.47 -18.97
CA GLY A 542 7.26 16.49 -20.02
C GLY A 542 8.17 17.70 -19.85
N PHE A 543 9.15 17.66 -18.94
CA PHE A 543 9.96 18.83 -18.61
C PHE A 543 10.99 19.16 -19.71
N GLY A 544 11.25 20.45 -19.92
CA GLY A 544 12.29 20.93 -20.83
C GLY A 544 11.94 20.93 -22.32
N ALA A 545 10.86 20.26 -22.73
CA ALA A 545 10.40 20.30 -24.12
C ALA A 545 9.79 21.67 -24.45
N LEU A 546 10.18 22.26 -25.58
CA LEU A 546 9.54 23.48 -26.09
C LEU A 546 8.31 23.10 -26.94
N PRO A 547 7.19 23.83 -26.79
CA PRO A 547 6.07 23.71 -27.72
C PRO A 547 6.56 24.01 -29.14
N LEU A 548 6.13 23.22 -30.13
CA LEU A 548 6.54 23.36 -31.54
C LEU A 548 6.16 24.73 -32.15
N SER A 549 5.31 25.53 -31.50
CA SER A 549 4.86 26.84 -31.99
C SER A 549 5.94 27.94 -32.07
N LEU A 550 7.14 27.71 -31.52
CA LEU A 550 8.27 28.65 -31.63
C LEU A 550 9.28 28.28 -32.73
N ALA A 551 9.08 27.14 -33.41
CA ALA A 551 9.91 26.68 -34.51
C ALA A 551 9.06 26.44 -35.77
N SER A 552 8.72 27.54 -36.46
CA SER A 552 8.43 27.64 -37.90
C SER A 552 7.76 26.43 -38.60
N VAL A 553 6.42 26.42 -38.70
CA VAL A 553 5.69 25.74 -39.80
C VAL A 553 4.44 26.57 -40.18
N PRO A 554 4.17 26.79 -41.48
CA PRO A 554 3.05 27.61 -41.95
C PRO A 554 1.68 26.99 -41.67
N SER A 555 0.72 27.86 -41.37
CA SER A 555 -0.71 27.65 -41.21
C SER A 555 -1.28 26.74 -42.31
N ASN A 556 -1.81 25.58 -41.93
CA ASN A 556 -2.95 24.85 -42.54
C ASN A 556 -3.21 23.45 -41.91
N MET A 557 -2.98 23.27 -40.60
CA MET A 557 -3.35 22.03 -39.89
C MET A 557 -3.53 22.30 -38.38
N GLU A 558 -4.41 23.25 -38.01
CA GLU A 558 -4.46 23.80 -36.65
C GLU A 558 -5.46 23.19 -35.66
N GLU A 559 -6.31 22.22 -36.03
CA GLU A 559 -7.40 21.83 -35.11
C GLU A 559 -7.14 20.59 -34.22
N LEU A 560 -6.29 19.64 -34.59
CA LEU A 560 -6.07 18.42 -33.77
C LEU A 560 -4.78 18.41 -32.94
N GLY A 561 -3.72 19.09 -33.39
CA GLY A 561 -2.40 19.04 -32.73
C GLY A 561 -2.14 20.12 -31.66
N GLY A 562 -2.89 21.22 -31.67
CA GLY A 562 -2.66 22.36 -30.75
C GLY A 562 -3.13 22.08 -29.31
N ALA A 563 -4.10 21.17 -29.18
CA ALA A 563 -4.74 20.81 -27.93
C ALA A 563 -3.82 20.00 -26.99
N GLU A 564 -3.15 18.96 -27.50
CA GLU A 564 -2.19 18.13 -26.75
C GLU A 564 -0.94 18.90 -26.28
N GLN A 565 -0.57 19.96 -27.01
CA GLN A 565 0.59 20.78 -26.69
C GLN A 565 0.42 21.61 -25.41
N SER A 566 -0.84 21.92 -25.06
CA SER A 566 -1.17 22.70 -23.85
C SER A 566 -1.12 21.89 -22.54
N LEU A 567 -0.87 20.58 -22.61
CA LEU A 567 -0.77 19.72 -21.43
C LEU A 567 0.45 20.08 -20.57
N GLU A 568 0.25 20.20 -19.26
CA GLU A 568 1.32 20.55 -18.33
C GLU A 568 2.41 19.45 -18.26
N PRO A 569 3.67 19.82 -17.96
CA PRO A 569 4.80 18.87 -18.00
C PRO A 569 4.75 17.79 -16.91
N GLY A 570 4.14 18.08 -15.77
CA GLY A 570 3.96 17.12 -14.67
C GLY A 570 3.02 15.99 -15.07
N LYS A 571 3.48 14.74 -14.92
CA LYS A 571 2.76 13.53 -15.36
C LYS A 571 2.38 13.54 -16.85
N ARG A 572 3.15 14.23 -17.71
CA ARG A 572 2.81 14.39 -19.14
C ARG A 572 2.48 13.06 -19.82
N SER A 573 3.23 11.99 -19.55
CA SER A 573 2.94 10.68 -20.14
C SER A 573 1.58 10.11 -19.75
N LEU A 574 1.17 10.25 -18.48
CA LEU A 574 -0.16 9.86 -18.02
C LEU A 574 -1.25 10.76 -18.64
N ARG A 575 -0.99 12.06 -18.82
CA ARG A 575 -1.92 12.98 -19.49
C ARG A 575 -2.13 12.60 -20.95
N LEU A 576 -1.04 12.28 -21.66
CA LEU A 576 -1.09 11.79 -23.03
C LEU A 576 -1.80 10.43 -23.11
N LEU A 577 -1.61 9.55 -22.13
CA LEU A 577 -2.38 8.31 -22.06
C LEU A 577 -3.88 8.57 -21.86
N ALA A 578 -4.26 9.46 -20.92
CA ALA A 578 -5.65 9.84 -20.73
C ALA A 578 -6.26 10.43 -22.01
N TRP A 579 -5.50 11.30 -22.70
CA TRP A 579 -5.86 11.86 -23.99
C TRP A 579 -6.09 10.78 -25.06
N LYS A 580 -5.14 9.85 -25.21
CA LYS A 580 -5.23 8.71 -26.13
C LYS A 580 -6.45 7.83 -25.83
N LEU A 581 -6.87 7.73 -24.56
CA LEU A 581 -8.05 6.99 -24.12
C LEU A 581 -9.36 7.80 -24.27
N GLY A 582 -9.32 9.00 -24.86
CA GLY A 582 -10.48 9.86 -25.11
C GLY A 582 -10.87 10.77 -23.95
N MET A 583 -10.10 10.81 -22.86
CA MET A 583 -10.41 11.59 -21.65
C MET A 583 -9.65 12.92 -21.65
N GLU A 584 -10.03 13.82 -22.56
CA GLU A 584 -9.34 15.10 -22.77
C GLU A 584 -9.46 16.06 -21.58
N ASN A 585 -10.61 16.09 -20.89
CA ASN A 585 -10.79 16.96 -19.73
C ASN A 585 -9.89 16.50 -18.59
N VAL A 586 -9.92 15.21 -18.25
CA VAL A 586 -9.02 14.58 -17.28
C VAL A 586 -7.55 14.82 -17.64
N ALA A 587 -7.18 14.72 -18.93
CA ALA A 587 -5.82 14.97 -19.38
C ALA A 587 -5.35 16.41 -19.10
N ARG A 588 -6.26 17.40 -19.19
CA ARG A 588 -5.98 18.82 -18.91
C ARG A 588 -6.04 19.19 -17.44
N GLU A 589 -6.61 18.32 -16.59
CA GLU A 589 -6.86 18.70 -15.21
C GLU A 589 -5.59 18.98 -14.42
N LYS A 590 -5.51 20.18 -13.83
CA LYS A 590 -4.35 20.57 -13.04
C LYS A 590 -4.25 19.73 -11.79
N LYS A 591 -3.02 19.33 -11.43
CA LYS A 591 -2.84 18.62 -10.17
C LYS A 591 -3.31 19.48 -8.99
N ARG A 592 -4.16 18.88 -8.17
CA ARG A 592 -4.48 19.35 -6.82
C ARG A 592 -4.06 18.25 -5.86
N ALA A 593 -3.40 18.62 -4.76
CA ALA A 593 -3.24 17.67 -3.65
C ALA A 593 -4.65 17.27 -3.20
N ILE A 594 -4.83 16.03 -2.73
CA ILE A 594 -6.14 15.61 -2.24
C ILE A 594 -6.53 16.57 -1.10
N GLN A 595 -7.62 17.31 -1.29
CA GLN A 595 -7.97 18.47 -0.47
C GLN A 595 -9.12 18.20 0.48
N PHE A 596 -9.74 17.02 0.38
CA PHE A 596 -10.75 16.49 1.30
C PHE A 596 -11.80 17.53 1.63
N GLY A 597 -12.34 18.10 0.56
CA GLY A 597 -13.44 19.04 0.60
C GLY A 597 -13.18 20.40 1.21
N SER A 598 -12.12 20.64 2.00
CA SER A 598 -12.04 21.94 2.68
C SER A 598 -10.77 22.34 3.43
N ARG A 599 -9.59 21.80 3.09
CA ARG A 599 -8.40 22.01 3.96
C ARG A 599 -8.72 21.50 5.38
N THR A 600 -8.97 20.22 5.56
CA THR A 600 -9.36 19.62 6.87
C THR A 600 -8.45 20.06 8.02
N ALA A 601 -7.14 20.19 7.78
CA ALA A 601 -6.18 20.75 8.74
C ALA A 601 -6.53 22.18 9.22
N LYS A 602 -7.26 22.96 8.41
CA LYS A 602 -7.71 24.33 8.71
C LYS A 602 -9.13 24.40 9.28
N MET A 603 -9.81 23.30 9.56
CA MET A 603 -11.15 23.32 10.15
C MET A 603 -11.14 23.97 11.54
N GLU A 604 -10.13 23.66 12.37
CA GLU A 604 -10.01 24.18 13.74
C GLU A 604 -9.26 25.53 13.80
N SER A 605 -8.10 25.68 13.13
CA SER A 605 -7.34 26.94 13.10
C SER A 605 -6.79 27.23 11.71
N GLY A 606 -6.84 28.48 11.24
CA GLY A 606 -6.31 28.84 9.92
C GLY A 606 -4.77 28.77 9.81
N ARG A 607 -4.07 28.32 10.86
CA ARG A 607 -2.62 28.47 11.08
C ARG A 607 -1.83 27.17 11.24
N SER A 608 -2.46 26.00 11.26
CA SER A 608 -1.75 24.70 11.35
C SER A 608 -0.93 24.42 10.09
N LYS A 609 0.33 23.96 10.28
CA LYS A 609 1.20 23.50 9.18
C LYS A 609 1.04 21.98 9.04
N GLY A 610 1.06 21.45 7.82
CA GLY A 610 0.90 20.00 7.59
C GLY A 610 1.97 19.13 8.29
N THR A 611 3.15 19.67 8.57
CA THR A 611 4.24 18.99 9.29
C THR A 611 4.13 19.10 10.81
N GLN A 612 3.10 19.76 11.33
CA GLN A 612 2.88 19.89 12.77
C GLN A 612 2.54 18.52 13.35
N ILE A 613 3.25 18.14 14.41
CA ILE A 613 2.98 16.92 15.17
C ILE A 613 1.67 17.11 15.93
N LEU A 614 0.81 16.10 15.87
CA LEU A 614 -0.43 16.02 16.64
C LEU A 614 -0.09 15.87 18.12
N ALA A 615 -0.61 16.77 18.95
CA ALA A 615 -0.44 16.77 20.40
C ALA A 615 -1.03 15.52 21.06
#